data_AF-A0A0G1JQE7-F1
#
_entry.id   AF-A0A0G1JQE7-F1
#
_cell.length_a   1.000
_cell.length_b   1.000
_cell.length_c   1.000
_cell.angle_alpha   90.00
_cell.angle_beta   90.00
_cell.angle_gamma   90.00
#
_symmetry.space_group_name_H-M   'P 1'
#
loop_
_entity.id
_entity.type
_entity.pdbx_description
1 polymer ?
#
loop_
_entity_poly.entity_id
_entity_poly.type
_entity_poly.pdbx_seq_one_letter_code
_entity_poly.pdbx_strand_id
1 'polypeptide(L)'
;MRIGSEFGKGLTFSPYWMGFDIIAVLVYGAETMDNKYIDAKGYPRWKDSHILVHRTVAANMVGGRIFPGMVVHHKDGNKRNFRKSNLWIMSRRAHARLHFQERRNDFLGYFF
;
A
#
# COMPACT_ATOMS: atom_id res chain seq x y z
N MET A 1 -3.12 -37.71 38.67
CA MET A 1 -3.52 -36.28 38.68
C MET A 1 -3.93 -35.93 37.26
N ARG A 2 -5.24 -35.70 37.03
CA ARG A 2 -5.81 -35.31 35.73
C ARG A 2 -5.51 -33.84 35.46
N ILE A 3 -5.11 -33.51 34.25
CA ILE A 3 -5.42 -32.21 33.63
C ILE A 3 -5.68 -32.47 32.15
N GLY A 4 -6.95 -32.36 31.78
CA GLY A 4 -7.39 -32.26 30.40
C GLY A 4 -8.08 -30.91 30.22
N SER A 5 -8.10 -30.43 28.98
CA SER A 5 -9.23 -29.81 28.26
C SER A 5 -8.65 -29.05 27.06
N GLU A 6 -8.69 -29.67 25.88
CA GLU A 6 -9.75 -29.46 24.87
C GLU A 6 -9.66 -28.10 24.17
N PHE A 7 -8.77 -28.05 23.16
CA PHE A 7 -8.82 -27.04 22.11
C PHE A 7 -10.02 -27.35 21.22
N GLY A 8 -11.10 -26.60 21.40
CA GLY A 8 -12.29 -26.70 20.59
C GLY A 8 -12.87 -25.33 20.28
N LYS A 9 -13.05 -25.12 18.97
CA LYS A 9 -14.20 -24.50 18.31
C LYS A 9 -13.88 -23.21 17.56
N GLY A 10 -14.26 -23.27 16.28
CA GLY A 10 -13.94 -22.29 15.26
C GLY A 10 -14.65 -20.96 15.44
N LEU A 11 -14.06 -19.95 14.80
CA LEU A 11 -14.70 -18.67 14.58
C LEU A 11 -14.61 -18.37 13.09
N THR A 12 -15.78 -18.34 12.47
CA THR A 12 -16.01 -17.89 11.09
C THR A 12 -15.67 -16.41 10.99
N PHE A 13 -14.63 -16.06 10.23
CA PHE A 13 -14.26 -14.66 10.00
C PHE A 13 -15.18 -14.05 8.92
N SER A 14 -16.04 -13.11 9.33
CA SER A 14 -16.75 -12.21 8.42
C SER A 14 -15.90 -10.96 8.18
N PRO A 15 -15.49 -10.63 6.94
CA PRO A 15 -14.57 -9.54 6.67
C PRO A 15 -15.33 -8.33 6.14
N TYR A 16 -15.91 -7.52 7.03
CA TYR A 16 -16.37 -6.18 6.66
C TYR A 16 -15.75 -5.11 7.55
N TRP A 17 -14.67 -4.53 7.02
CA TRP A 17 -14.28 -3.12 7.04
C TRP A 17 -14.31 -2.34 8.38
N MET A 18 -13.08 -2.03 8.82
CA MET A 18 -12.65 -0.80 9.50
C MET A 18 -13.15 -0.56 10.93
N GLY A 19 -12.35 -1.03 11.88
CA GLY A 19 -12.18 -0.40 13.18
C GLY A 19 -10.84 -0.86 13.72
N PHE A 20 -9.95 0.07 14.05
CA PHE A 20 -8.63 -0.25 14.60
C PHE A 20 -8.79 -1.14 15.84
N ASP A 21 -8.40 -2.42 15.75
CA ASP A 21 -8.43 -3.36 16.87
C ASP A 21 -7.39 -2.96 17.91
N ILE A 22 -7.85 -2.25 18.95
CA ILE A 22 -7.10 -1.95 20.17
C ILE A 22 -6.64 -3.25 20.87
N ILE A 23 -7.27 -4.39 20.58
CA ILE A 23 -6.95 -5.69 21.19
C ILE A 23 -5.61 -6.28 20.68
N ALA A 24 -5.16 -5.94 19.46
CA ALA A 24 -3.90 -6.45 18.93
C ALA A 24 -2.66 -5.93 19.71
N VAL A 25 -2.78 -4.76 20.34
CA VAL A 25 -1.67 -4.10 21.06
C VAL A 25 -1.26 -4.84 22.34
N LEU A 26 -2.18 -5.59 22.95
CA LEU A 26 -1.93 -6.25 24.25
C LEU A 26 -1.47 -7.71 24.12
N VAL A 27 -1.72 -8.38 22.98
CA VAL A 27 -1.30 -9.77 22.74
C VAL A 27 -0.01 -9.85 21.91
N TYR A 28 0.23 -8.86 21.06
CA TYR A 28 1.45 -8.73 20.26
C TYR A 28 2.14 -7.44 20.68
N GLY A 29 3.07 -7.53 21.63
CA GLY A 29 3.70 -6.38 22.26
C GLY A 29 4.12 -5.31 21.25
N ALA A 30 3.65 -4.08 21.47
CA ALA A 30 4.25 -2.78 21.17
C ALA A 30 5.20 -2.61 19.94
N GLU A 31 5.11 -3.41 18.88
CA GLU A 31 5.85 -3.19 17.63
C GLU A 31 5.03 -2.34 16.65
N THR A 32 4.49 -1.22 17.13
CA THR A 32 3.88 -0.17 16.30
C THR A 32 4.91 0.87 15.85
N MET A 33 6.17 0.49 15.67
CA MET A 33 7.25 1.42 15.28
C MET A 33 7.59 1.28 13.80
N ASP A 34 6.91 2.09 12.99
CA ASP A 34 7.23 2.42 11.59
C ASP A 34 8.06 1.35 10.85
N ASN A 35 7.42 0.25 10.45
CA ASN A 35 8.03 -0.84 9.69
C ASN A 35 8.31 -0.44 8.22
N LYS A 36 8.71 0.82 8.00
CA LYS A 36 8.99 1.39 6.68
C LYS A 36 10.25 2.25 6.73
N TYR A 37 10.92 2.37 5.59
CA TYR A 37 12.00 3.32 5.38
C TYR A 37 11.83 4.04 4.04
N ILE A 38 12.41 5.23 3.92
CA ILE A 38 12.38 6.00 2.67
C ILE A 38 13.64 5.67 1.87
N ASP A 39 13.48 5.24 0.62
CA ASP A 39 14.62 5.01 -0.26
C ASP A 39 15.21 6.34 -0.80
N ALA A 40 16.38 6.26 -1.43
CA ALA A 40 17.05 7.43 -2.04
C ALA A 40 16.20 8.14 -3.10
N LYS A 41 15.14 7.50 -3.63
CA LYS A 41 14.20 8.07 -4.60
C LYS A 41 12.95 8.66 -3.94
N GLY A 42 12.90 8.67 -2.60
CA GLY A 42 11.80 9.21 -1.81
C GLY A 42 10.60 8.27 -1.68
N TYR A 43 10.74 6.98 -2.01
CA TYR A 43 9.64 6.01 -1.91
C TYR A 43 9.69 5.25 -0.59
N PRO A 44 8.57 5.17 0.15
CA PRO A 44 8.47 4.29 1.30
C PRO A 44 8.48 2.82 0.91
N ARG A 45 9.29 2.04 1.62
CA ARG A 45 9.47 0.58 1.48
C ARG A 45 9.30 -0.10 2.82
N TRP A 46 8.77 -1.31 2.82
CA TRP A 46 8.75 -2.15 4.03
C TRP A 46 10.17 -2.56 4.42
N LYS A 47 10.52 -2.53 5.72
CA LYS A 47 11.88 -2.86 6.16
C LYS A 47 12.20 -4.35 6.00
N ASP A 48 11.20 -5.21 6.13
CA ASP A 48 11.31 -6.67 6.07
C ASP A 48 11.58 -7.22 4.66
N SER A 49 10.89 -6.67 3.66
CA SER A 49 10.82 -7.18 2.29
C SER A 49 11.46 -6.23 1.27
N HIS A 50 11.74 -4.99 1.67
CA HIS A 50 12.19 -3.91 0.78
C HIS A 50 11.23 -3.60 -0.38
N ILE A 51 10.00 -4.13 -0.32
CA ILE A 51 8.95 -3.91 -1.32
C ILE A 51 8.36 -2.51 -1.16
N LEU A 52 8.04 -1.88 -2.28
CA LEU A 52 7.39 -0.57 -2.33
C LEU A 52 6.00 -0.62 -1.67
N VAL A 53 5.76 0.24 -0.68
CA VAL A 53 4.51 0.27 0.09
C VAL A 53 3.30 0.52 -0.80
N HIS A 54 3.37 1.50 -1.71
CA HIS A 54 2.29 1.79 -2.63
C HIS A 54 1.96 0.61 -3.56
N ARG A 55 2.94 -0.25 -3.87
CA ARG A 55 2.74 -1.43 -4.70
C ARG A 55 1.99 -2.52 -3.94
N THR A 56 2.28 -2.70 -2.66
CA THR A 56 1.51 -3.60 -1.77
C THR A 56 0.06 -3.11 -1.64
N VAL A 57 -0.15 -1.81 -1.41
CA VAL A 57 -1.51 -1.24 -1.32
C VAL A 57 -2.27 -1.42 -2.63
N ALA A 58 -1.64 -1.12 -3.77
CA ALA A 58 -2.24 -1.30 -5.09
C ALA A 58 -2.52 -2.79 -5.42
N ALA A 59 -1.64 -3.71 -5.02
CA ALA A 59 -1.89 -5.14 -5.18
C ALA A 59 -3.14 -5.58 -4.39
N ASN A 60 -3.29 -5.11 -3.16
CA ASN A 60 -4.47 -5.39 -2.33
C ASN A 60 -5.76 -4.78 -2.92
N MET A 61 -5.68 -3.68 -3.69
CA MET A 61 -6.83 -3.11 -4.40
C MET A 61 -7.36 -4.02 -5.51
N VAL A 62 -6.51 -4.85 -6.12
CA VAL A 62 -6.86 -5.72 -7.27
C VAL A 62 -6.94 -7.20 -6.91
N GLY A 63 -7.05 -7.53 -5.62
CA GLY A 63 -7.19 -8.92 -5.16
C GLY A 63 -5.87 -9.68 -5.02
N GLY A 64 -4.73 -8.98 -4.87
CA GLY A 64 -3.49 -9.55 -4.33
C GLY A 64 -2.27 -9.48 -5.23
N ARG A 65 -2.41 -9.37 -6.56
CA ARG A 65 -1.24 -9.21 -7.45
C ARG A 65 -1.50 -8.25 -8.60
N ILE A 66 -0.53 -7.37 -8.83
CA ILE A 66 -0.52 -6.48 -10.00
C ILE A 66 -0.05 -7.28 -11.22
N PHE A 67 -0.80 -7.19 -12.32
CA PHE A 67 -0.46 -7.85 -13.58
C PHE A 67 0.94 -7.44 -14.08
N PRO A 68 1.70 -8.37 -14.69
CA PRO A 68 2.96 -8.03 -15.34
C PRO A 68 2.78 -6.90 -16.36
N GLY A 69 3.71 -5.96 -16.40
CA GLY A 69 3.64 -4.79 -17.30
C GLY A 69 2.87 -3.59 -16.76
N MET A 70 2.18 -3.73 -15.63
CA MET A 70 1.50 -2.63 -14.96
C MET A 70 2.41 -1.94 -13.93
N VAL A 71 2.20 -0.64 -13.75
CA VAL A 71 2.87 0.24 -12.80
C VAL A 71 1.85 1.01 -11.98
N VAL A 72 2.25 1.47 -10.80
CA VAL A 72 1.41 2.26 -9.89
C VAL A 72 1.84 3.71 -9.96
N HIS A 73 0.89 4.60 -10.18
CA HIS A 73 1.05 6.04 -10.26
C HIS A 73 0.33 6.73 -9.08
N HIS A 74 0.90 7.82 -8.57
CA HIS A 74 0.27 8.67 -7.56
C HIS A 74 -0.31 9.90 -8.26
N LYS A 75 -1.64 10.05 -8.25
CA LYS A 75 -2.34 11.12 -8.99
C LYS A 75 -1.98 12.52 -8.49
N ASP A 76 -1.70 12.66 -7.20
CA ASP A 76 -1.32 13.93 -6.56
C ASP A 76 0.20 14.20 -6.56
N GLY A 77 1.00 13.30 -7.14
CA GLY A 77 2.47 13.39 -7.10
C GLY A 77 3.11 13.11 -5.73
N ASN A 78 2.32 12.97 -4.66
CA ASN A 78 2.82 12.72 -3.30
C ASN A 78 3.05 11.22 -3.07
N LYS A 79 4.34 10.82 -3.12
CA LYS A 79 4.81 9.43 -2.90
C LYS A 79 4.46 8.83 -1.54
N ARG A 80 3.97 9.64 -0.60
CA ARG A 80 3.56 9.22 0.76
C ARG A 80 2.05 9.08 0.91
N ASN A 81 1.25 9.51 -0.07
CA ASN A 81 -0.20 9.39 -0.03
C ASN A 81 -0.67 8.06 -0.64
N PHE A 82 -0.88 7.06 0.21
CA PHE A 82 -1.31 5.71 -0.17
C PHE A 82 -2.83 5.49 -0.17
N ARG A 83 -3.64 6.56 -0.15
CA ARG A 83 -5.09 6.41 -0.27
C ARG A 83 -5.41 5.69 -1.59
N LYS A 84 -6.27 4.66 -1.54
CA LYS A 84 -6.64 3.86 -2.73
C LYS A 84 -7.13 4.74 -3.90
N SER A 85 -7.84 5.82 -3.60
CA SER A 85 -8.32 6.79 -4.58
C SER A 85 -7.20 7.60 -5.26
N ASN A 86 -6.05 7.77 -4.60
CA ASN A 86 -4.87 8.47 -5.11
C ASN A 86 -3.95 7.57 -5.96
N LEU A 87 -4.08 6.25 -5.82
CA LEU A 87 -3.28 5.29 -6.57
C LEU A 87 -3.99 4.92 -7.87
N TRP A 88 -3.22 4.84 -8.96
CA TRP A 88 -3.71 4.40 -10.25
C TRP A 88 -2.78 3.35 -10.85
N ILE A 89 -3.31 2.15 -11.11
CA ILE A 89 -2.60 1.09 -11.81
C ILE A 89 -2.80 1.28 -13.31
N MET A 90 -1.70 1.37 -14.06
CA MET A 90 -1.73 1.60 -15.50
C MET A 90 -0.57 0.90 -16.21
N SER A 91 -0.65 0.78 -17.54
CA SER A 91 0.47 0.25 -18.32
C SER A 91 1.66 1.21 -18.30
N ARG A 92 2.88 0.68 -18.48
CA ARG A 92 4.09 1.52 -18.61
C ARG A 92 3.98 2.57 -19.71
N ARG A 93 3.34 2.22 -20.84
CA ARG A 93 3.11 3.15 -21.96
C ARG A 93 2.19 4.29 -21.56
N ALA A 94 1.10 4.00 -20.86
CA ALA A 94 0.19 5.02 -20.35
C ALA A 94 0.89 5.93 -19.34
N HIS A 95 1.68 5.36 -18.43
CA HIS A 95 2.46 6.12 -17.46
C HIS A 95 3.46 7.07 -18.13
N ALA A 96 4.22 6.59 -19.12
CA ALA A 96 5.15 7.42 -19.86
C ALA A 96 4.45 8.56 -20.62
N ARG A 97 3.29 8.27 -21.23
CA ARG A 97 2.47 9.29 -21.92
C ARG A 97 1.96 10.35 -20.94
N LEU A 98 1.51 9.95 -19.75
CA LEU A 98 1.03 10.86 -18.72
C LEU A 98 2.15 11.82 -18.28
N HIS A 99 3.33 11.30 -17.90
CA HIS A 99 4.48 12.12 -17.53
C HIS A 99 4.94 13.06 -18.64
N PHE A 100 4.84 12.63 -19.90
CA PHE A 100 5.13 13.49 -21.03
C PHE A 100 4.15 14.67 -21.13
N GLN A 101 2.86 14.42 -20.88
CA GLN A 101 1.83 15.45 -20.90
C GLN A 101 1.96 16.41 -19.70
N GLU A 102 2.21 15.89 -18.50
CA GLU A 102 2.43 16.68 -17.28
C GLU A 102 3.61 17.64 -17.46
N ARG A 103 4.77 17.14 -17.90
CA ARG A 103 5.94 17.99 -18.18
C ARG A 103 5.69 19.05 -19.24
N ARG A 104 4.85 18.74 -20.25
CA ARG A 104 4.48 19.71 -21.28
C ARG A 104 3.57 20.81 -20.72
N ASN A 105 2.64 20.44 -19.84
CA ASN A 105 1.75 21.40 -19.20
C ASN A 105 2.49 22.28 -18.20
N ASP A 106 3.44 21.72 -17.44
CA ASP A 106 4.33 22.50 -16.56
C ASP A 106 5.09 23.55 -17.37
N PHE A 107 5.63 23.17 -18.53
CA PHE A 107 6.32 24.11 -19.42
C PHE A 107 5.40 25.22 -19.96
N LEU A 108 4.16 24.91 -20.31
CA LEU A 108 3.20 25.90 -20.83
C LEU A 108 2.54 26.75 -19.73
N GLY A 109 2.49 26.28 -18.49
CA GLY A 109 1.98 27.02 -17.34
C GLY A 109 2.87 28.18 -16.88
N TYR A 110 4.09 28.29 -17.39
CA TYR A 110 5.00 29.42 -17.16
C TYR A 110 4.84 30.56 -18.19
N PHE A 111 4.02 30.40 -19.22
CA PHE A 111 3.85 31.36 -20.32
C PHE A 111 2.53 32.15 -20.29
N PHE A 112 1.74 32.06 -19.21
CA PHE A 112 0.53 32.84 -18.99
C PHE A 112 0.54 33.52 -17.61
#